data_AF-A0A6I6H6S8-F1
#
_entry.id   AF-A0A6I6H6S8-F1
#
_cell.length_a   1.000
_cell.length_b   1.000
_cell.length_c   1.000
_cell.angle_alpha   90.00
_cell.angle_beta   90.00
_cell.angle_gamma   90.00
#
_symmetry.space_group_name_H-M   'P 1'
#
loop_
_entity.id
_entity.type
_entity.pdbx_description
1 polymer ?
#
loop_
_entity_poly.entity_id
_entity_poly.type
_entity_poly.pdbx_seq_one_letter_code
_entity_poly.pdbx_strand_id
1 'polypeptide(L)'
;MKKIVPDPPIPSLYPTLEKPFGDCPAGHPQLFSVNAGLAPHDALVHISLYLRCAYDTGNKAFDGIDESSKGFLWSTLHSVEMAKGLAEALLDALENRELNPL
;
A
#
# COMPACT_ATOMS: atom_id res chain seq x y z
N MET A 1 -40.37 2.78 12.04
CA MET A 1 -40.20 1.33 11.78
C MET A 1 -38.79 0.96 12.19
N LYS A 2 -38.62 0.11 13.22
CA LYS A 2 -37.29 -0.44 13.55
C LYS A 2 -36.96 -1.45 12.46
N LYS A 3 -35.86 -1.24 11.72
CA LYS A 3 -35.40 -2.25 10.76
C LYS A 3 -35.26 -3.58 11.52
N ILE A 4 -35.96 -4.61 11.06
CA ILE A 4 -35.96 -5.97 11.64
C ILE A 4 -34.62 -6.66 11.38
N VAL A 5 -33.89 -6.20 10.37
CA VAL A 5 -32.60 -6.74 9.96
C VAL A 5 -31.52 -5.76 10.42
N PRO A 6 -30.59 -6.18 11.29
CA PRO A 6 -29.37 -5.42 11.53
C PRO A 6 -28.72 -5.11 10.18
N ASP A 7 -28.34 -3.86 9.94
CA ASP A 7 -27.57 -3.54 8.74
C ASP A 7 -26.33 -4.44 8.74
N PRO A 8 -25.99 -5.11 7.61
CA PRO A 8 -24.85 -6.01 7.57
C PRO A 8 -23.63 -5.24 8.05
N PRO A 9 -22.76 -5.86 8.87
CA PRO A 9 -21.54 -5.19 9.33
C PRO A 9 -20.82 -4.69 8.08
N ILE A 10 -20.70 -3.37 7.95
CA ILE A 10 -19.96 -2.75 6.85
C ILE A 10 -18.56 -3.35 6.95
N PRO A 11 -18.11 -4.13 5.97
CA PRO A 11 -16.85 -4.82 6.13
C PRO A 11 -15.77 -3.78 6.35
N SER A 12 -14.97 -3.96 7.41
CA SER A 12 -13.58 -3.56 7.37
C SER A 12 -12.96 -4.09 6.08
N LEU A 13 -11.88 -3.46 5.60
CA LEU A 13 -11.15 -3.99 4.45
C LEU A 13 -10.93 -5.51 4.64
N TYR A 14 -11.08 -6.28 3.56
CA TYR A 14 -10.91 -7.72 3.64
C TYR A 14 -9.44 -8.08 3.86
N PRO A 15 -9.14 -9.14 4.63
CA PRO A 15 -7.78 -9.63 4.81
C PRO A 15 -7.09 -9.93 3.47
N THR A 16 -5.76 -9.94 3.48
CA THR A 16 -4.99 -10.30 2.28
C THR A 16 -5.33 -11.71 1.79
N LEU A 17 -5.26 -11.91 0.48
CA LEU A 17 -5.28 -13.23 -0.13
C LEU A 17 -3.86 -13.68 -0.46
N GLU A 18 -3.68 -15.00 -0.57
CA GLU A 18 -2.44 -15.52 -1.14
C GLU A 18 -2.29 -14.99 -2.55
N LYS A 19 -1.20 -14.27 -2.80
CA LYS A 19 -0.91 -13.69 -4.11
C LYS A 19 0.56 -13.87 -4.45
N PRO A 20 0.90 -14.90 -5.25
CA PRO A 20 2.21 -15.03 -5.85
C PRO A 20 2.62 -13.75 -6.61
N PHE A 21 3.90 -13.35 -6.50
CA PHE A 21 4.44 -12.18 -7.19
C PHE A 21 5.93 -12.33 -7.52
N GLY A 22 6.42 -11.45 -8.41
CA GLY A 22 7.79 -11.42 -8.90
C GLY A 22 7.90 -12.02 -10.30
N ASP A 23 8.12 -11.16 -11.28
CA ASP A 23 8.29 -11.59 -12.67
C ASP A 23 9.72 -12.08 -12.88
N CYS A 24 9.90 -13.40 -12.97
CA CYS A 24 11.16 -14.01 -13.36
C CYS A 24 10.98 -14.76 -14.69
N PRO A 25 11.71 -14.39 -15.75
CA PRO A 25 11.59 -15.05 -17.05
C PRO A 25 12.27 -16.43 -17.13
N ALA A 26 12.83 -16.94 -16.03
CA ALA A 26 13.60 -18.18 -16.00
C ALA A 26 12.75 -19.48 -16.01
N GLY A 27 11.44 -19.39 -16.23
CA GLY A 27 10.56 -20.55 -16.41
C GLY A 27 10.23 -21.36 -15.15
N HIS A 28 10.53 -20.82 -13.96
CA HIS A 28 10.13 -21.40 -12.68
C HIS A 28 8.92 -20.65 -12.06
N PRO A 29 8.17 -21.27 -11.14
CA PRO A 29 7.12 -20.58 -10.39
C PRO A 29 7.65 -19.37 -9.61
N GLN A 30 6.77 -18.43 -9.28
CA GLN A 30 7.10 -17.29 -8.42
C GLN A 30 7.60 -17.78 -7.06
N LEU A 31 8.71 -17.21 -6.60
CA LEU A 31 9.35 -17.61 -5.34
C LEU A 31 8.68 -16.99 -4.12
N PHE A 32 7.97 -15.88 -4.30
CA PHE A 32 7.35 -15.12 -3.22
C PHE A 32 5.84 -15.02 -3.42
N SER A 33 5.11 -14.99 -2.31
CA SER A 33 3.70 -14.71 -2.26
C SER A 33 3.39 -13.77 -1.09
N VAL A 34 2.34 -12.98 -1.23
CA VAL A 34 1.70 -12.33 -0.08
C VAL A 34 1.04 -13.43 0.75
N ASN A 35 1.28 -13.45 2.06
CA ASN A 35 0.61 -14.39 2.96
C ASN A 35 -0.88 -14.06 3.06
N ALA A 36 -1.74 -15.08 3.04
CA ALA A 36 -3.17 -14.91 3.23
C ALA A 36 -3.53 -14.61 4.69
N GLY A 37 -4.65 -13.91 4.90
CA GLY A 37 -5.23 -13.69 6.21
C GLY A 37 -4.59 -12.57 7.04
N LEU A 38 -3.68 -11.78 6.46
CA LEU A 38 -3.11 -10.62 7.15
C LEU A 38 -4.14 -9.51 7.25
N ALA A 39 -4.12 -8.79 8.37
CA ALA A 39 -4.97 -7.64 8.57
C ALA A 39 -4.65 -6.55 7.52
N PRO A 40 -5.66 -5.88 6.95
CA PRO A 40 -5.44 -4.80 6.00
C PRO A 40 -4.59 -3.66 6.58
N HIS A 41 -4.75 -3.39 7.88
CA HIS A 41 -3.93 -2.44 8.62
C HIS A 41 -2.44 -2.76 8.46
N ASP A 42 -2.03 -3.99 8.79
CA ASP A 42 -0.62 -4.40 8.72
C ASP A 42 -0.09 -4.31 7.28
N ALA A 43 -0.89 -4.73 6.30
CA ALA A 43 -0.54 -4.61 4.89
C ALA A 43 -0.31 -3.14 4.47
N LEU A 44 -1.18 -2.22 4.92
CA LEU A 44 -1.05 -0.78 4.64
C LEU A 44 0.17 -0.16 5.33
N VAL A 45 0.51 -0.56 6.56
CA VAL A 45 1.75 -0.13 7.25
C VAL A 45 2.96 -0.50 6.40
N HIS A 46 3.01 -1.73 5.88
CA HIS A 46 4.08 -2.18 5.01
C HIS A 46 4.10 -1.45 3.66
N ILE A 47 2.94 -1.16 3.06
CA ILE A 47 2.85 -0.33 1.84
C ILE A 47 3.47 1.05 2.09
N SER A 48 3.10 1.72 3.18
CA SER A 48 3.67 3.02 3.55
C SER A 48 5.18 2.96 3.76
N LEU A 49 5.69 1.89 4.38
CA LEU A 49 7.13 1.64 4.53
C LEU A 49 7.81 1.48 3.16
N TYR A 50 7.28 0.67 2.25
CA TYR A 50 7.87 0.46 0.92
C TYR A 50 7.87 1.73 0.09
N LEU A 51 6.79 2.51 0.15
CA LEU A 51 6.70 3.80 -0.55
C LEU A 51 7.70 4.81 0.03
N ARG A 52 7.90 4.83 1.35
CA ARG A 52 8.98 5.61 1.97
C ARG A 52 10.36 5.17 1.47
N CYS A 53 10.64 3.87 1.42
CA CYS A 53 11.90 3.36 0.88
C CYS A 53 12.10 3.75 -0.60
N ALA A 54 11.07 3.66 -1.42
CA ALA A 54 11.11 4.10 -2.81
C ALA A 54 11.38 5.60 -2.94
N TYR A 55 10.75 6.41 -2.08
CA TYR A 55 10.99 7.85 -2.04
C TYR A 55 12.42 8.18 -1.63
N ASP A 56 12.92 7.59 -0.55
CA ASP A 56 14.27 7.85 -0.02
C ASP A 56 15.36 7.44 -1.03
N THR A 57 15.20 6.25 -1.64
CA THR A 57 16.15 5.75 -2.66
C THR A 57 16.08 6.54 -3.96
N GLY A 58 14.87 6.91 -4.41
CA GLY A 58 14.70 7.75 -5.57
C GLY A 58 15.24 9.17 -5.37
N ASN A 59 15.12 9.75 -4.17
CA ASN A 59 15.77 11.04 -3.86
C ASN A 59 17.29 10.94 -3.97
N LYS A 60 17.89 9.85 -3.47
CA LYS A 60 19.34 9.65 -3.61
C LYS A 60 19.79 9.51 -5.06
N ALA A 61 18.92 9.03 -5.95
CA ALA A 61 19.23 8.88 -7.37
C ALA A 61 19.44 10.23 -8.09
N PHE A 62 18.98 11.36 -7.53
CA PHE A 62 19.23 12.68 -8.13
C PHE A 62 20.72 13.04 -8.24
N ASP A 63 21.57 12.48 -7.39
CA ASP A 63 23.00 12.81 -7.34
C ASP A 63 23.77 12.36 -8.60
N GLY A 64 23.18 11.49 -9.43
CA GLY A 64 23.86 10.85 -10.56
C GLY A 64 23.17 10.97 -11.92
N ILE A 65 22.07 11.71 -12.03
CA ILE A 65 21.29 11.82 -13.28
C ILE A 65 21.45 13.18 -13.96
N ASP A 66 21.31 13.18 -15.29
CA ASP A 66 21.34 14.38 -16.11
C ASP A 66 20.11 15.28 -15.85
N GLU A 67 20.26 16.59 -16.07
CA GLU A 67 19.18 17.57 -15.85
C GLU A 67 17.92 17.26 -16.67
N SER A 68 18.06 16.77 -17.91
CA SER A 68 16.91 16.42 -18.76
C SER A 68 16.08 15.26 -18.21
N SER A 69 16.70 14.34 -17.46
CA SER A 69 16.03 13.20 -16.84
C SER A 69 15.41 13.50 -15.48
N LYS A 70 15.79 14.61 -14.82
CA LYS A 70 15.28 14.96 -13.48
C LYS A 70 13.77 15.11 -13.42
N GLY A 71 13.15 15.62 -14.49
CA GLY A 71 11.69 15.76 -14.57
C GLY A 71 10.96 14.42 -14.42
N PHE A 72 11.48 13.35 -15.04
CA PHE A 72 10.89 12.01 -14.93
C PHE A 72 11.03 11.42 -13.53
N LEU A 73 12.19 11.60 -12.91
CA LEU A 73 12.41 11.15 -11.52
C LEU A 73 11.53 11.92 -10.55
N TRP A 74 11.39 13.24 -10.71
CA TRP A 74 10.47 14.07 -9.92
C TRP A 74 9.02 13.60 -10.05
N SER A 75 8.57 13.34 -11.28
CA SER A 75 7.20 12.83 -11.51
C SER A 75 6.98 11.48 -10.83
N THR A 76 8.01 10.63 -10.79
CA THR A 76 7.96 9.32 -10.12
C THR A 76 7.87 9.51 -8.60
N LEU A 77 8.74 10.32 -8.00
CA LEU A 77 8.73 10.59 -6.57
C LEU A 77 7.42 11.23 -6.10
N HIS A 78 6.87 12.16 -6.89
CA HIS A 78 5.56 12.74 -6.61
C HIS A 78 4.46 11.67 -6.60
N SER A 79 4.45 10.75 -7.57
CA SER A 79 3.47 9.65 -7.60
C SER A 79 3.61 8.72 -6.39
N VAL A 80 4.83 8.46 -5.94
CA VAL A 80 5.12 7.67 -4.73
C VAL A 80 4.60 8.37 -3.48
N GLU A 81 4.83 9.68 -3.37
CA GLU A 81 4.33 10.50 -2.25
C GLU A 81 2.80 10.51 -2.19
N MET A 82 2.13 10.70 -3.33
CA MET A 82 0.67 10.65 -3.41
C MET A 82 0.11 9.28 -3.03
N ALA A 83 0.74 8.19 -3.50
CA ALA A 83 0.34 6.83 -3.12
C ALA A 83 0.51 6.60 -1.61
N LYS A 84 1.58 7.13 -1.00
CA LYS A 84 1.83 7.01 0.44
C LYS A 84 0.76 7.74 1.23
N GLY A 85 0.42 8.97 0.84
CA GLY A 85 -0.64 9.74 1.48
C GLY A 85 -2.00 9.03 1.44
N LEU A 86 -2.33 8.34 0.34
CA LEU A 86 -3.54 7.51 0.25
C LEU A 86 -3.51 6.31 1.20
N ALA A 87 -2.35 5.64 1.33
CA ALA A 87 -2.19 4.52 2.26
C ALA A 87 -2.30 4.97 3.72
N GLU A 88 -1.67 6.09 4.09
CA GLU A 88 -1.74 6.68 5.42
C GLU A 88 -3.18 7.14 5.77
N ALA A 89 -3.89 7.77 4.82
CA ALA A 89 -5.29 8.13 5.04
C ALA A 89 -6.21 6.92 5.29
N LEU A 90 -5.92 5.77 4.67
CA LEU A 90 -6.64 4.52 4.94
C LEU A 90 -6.27 3.92 6.31
N LEU A 91 -5.00 4.01 6.71
CA LEU A 91 -4.57 3.62 8.06
C LEU A 91 -5.30 4.43 9.13
N ASP A 92 -5.28 5.76 9.01
CA ASP A 92 -5.98 6.66 9.93
C ASP A 92 -7.47 6.31 10.02
N ALA A 93 -8.11 6.00 8.88
CA ALA A 93 -9.52 5.61 8.85
C ALA A 93 -9.78 4.26 9.55
N LEU A 94 -8.85 3.31 9.49
CA LEU A 94 -8.95 2.02 10.19
C LEU A 94 -8.74 2.20 11.70
N GLU A 95 -7.70 2.92 12.11
CA GLU A 95 -7.41 3.21 13.52
C GLU A 95 -8.57 3.95 14.19
N ASN A 96 -9.14 4.96 13.52
CA ASN A 96 -10.30 5.70 14.03
C ASN A 96 -11.54 4.82 14.23
N ARG A 97 -11.73 3.78 13.41
CA ARG A 97 -12.82 2.81 13.55
C ARG A 97 -12.58 1.81 14.66
N GLU A 98 -11.33 1.39 14.88
CA GLU A 98 -10.98 0.52 16.01
C GLU A 98 -11.17 1.23 17.35
N LEU A 99 -10.85 2.52 17.41
CA LEU A 99 -11.07 3.36 18.60
C LEU A 99 -12.54 3.71 18.83
N ASN A 100 -13.35 3.78 17.76
CA ASN A 100 -14.78 4.11 17.82
C ASN A 100 -15.63 3.06 17.11
N PRO A 101 -15.76 1.84 17.67
CA PRO A 101 -16.64 0.82 17.12
C PRO A 101 -18.11 1.28 17.26
N LEU A 102 -18.84 1.29 16.15
CA LEU A 102 -20.26 1.66 16.05
C LEU A 102 -21.17 0.83 16.96
#